data_AF-A0A920PVM8-F1
#
_entry.id   AF-A0A920PVM8-F1
#
_cell.length_a   1.000
_cell.length_b   1.000
_cell.length_c   1.000
_cell.angle_alpha   90.00
_cell.angle_beta   90.00
_cell.angle_gamma   90.00
#
_symmetry.space_group_name_H-M   'P 1'
#
loop_
_entity.id
_entity.type
_entity.pdbx_description
1 polymer ?
#
loop_
_entity_poly.entity_id
_entity_poly.type
_entity_poly.pdbx_seq_one_letter_code
_entity_poly.pdbx_strand_id
1 'polypeptide(L)'
;MGKMPDSCTPINDVLLKAKMGSDLTTSDAFSLVPADLGDTQDMCTVAGWMRDQVKGNIVTFSPKVFIPLTHLCRDFCGYCTFRKNPQQAGDDLFMTAEQILQVANAGAAMGCTRRYSPSGKDRNSVIQRLASG
;
A
#
# COMPACT_ATOMS: atom_id res chain seq x y z
N MET A 1 24.01 -14.16 3.79
CA MET A 1 24.04 -12.78 3.27
C MET A 1 24.40 -12.87 1.79
N GLY A 2 23.45 -12.65 0.88
CA GLY A 2 23.76 -12.61 -0.55
C GLY A 2 24.63 -11.38 -0.83
N LYS A 3 25.72 -11.53 -1.57
CA LYS A 3 26.48 -10.36 -2.05
C LYS A 3 25.55 -9.54 -2.94
N MET A 4 25.45 -8.24 -2.66
CA MET A 4 24.78 -7.32 -3.57
C MET A 4 25.55 -7.38 -4.90
N PRO A 5 24.89 -7.68 -6.04
CA PRO A 5 25.60 -7.75 -7.30
C PRO A 5 26.19 -6.37 -7.61
N ASP A 6 27.42 -6.34 -8.12
CA ASP A 6 28.05 -5.10 -8.55
C ASP A 6 27.13 -4.43 -9.58
N SER A 7 26.61 -3.26 -9.26
CA SER A 7 25.74 -2.49 -10.16
C SER A 7 26.62 -1.86 -11.24
N CYS A 8 26.58 -2.39 -12.46
CA CYS A 8 27.47 -1.96 -13.54
C CYS A 8 26.86 -0.87 -14.45
N THR A 9 25.55 -0.64 -14.40
CA THR A 9 24.88 0.31 -15.33
C THR A 9 24.76 1.69 -14.68
N PRO A 10 25.25 2.78 -15.29
CA PRO A 10 25.01 4.14 -14.82
C PRO A 10 23.51 4.45 -14.70
N ILE A 11 23.10 5.21 -13.68
CA ILE A 11 21.69 5.58 -13.45
C ILE A 11 21.06 6.21 -14.69
N ASN A 12 21.79 7.09 -15.38
CA ASN A 12 21.31 7.73 -16.61
C ASN A 12 20.93 6.73 -17.71
N ASP A 13 21.69 5.66 -17.87
CA ASP A 13 21.41 4.62 -18.87
C ASP A 13 20.18 3.80 -18.49
N VAL A 14 19.99 3.54 -17.19
CA VAL A 14 18.78 2.90 -16.67
C VAL A 14 17.54 3.78 -16.92
N LEU A 15 17.65 5.09 -16.69
CA LEU A 15 16.57 6.05 -16.94
C LEU A 15 16.24 6.16 -18.44
N LEU A 16 17.24 6.09 -19.33
CA LEU A 16 17.03 6.06 -20.77
C LEU A 16 16.31 4.79 -21.22
N LYS A 17 16.74 3.61 -20.73
CA LYS A 17 16.05 2.34 -20.99
C LYS A 17 14.57 2.41 -20.58
N ALA A 18 14.30 2.97 -19.39
CA ALA A 18 12.95 3.14 -18.88
C ALA A 18 12.09 4.05 -19.78
N LYS A 19 12.64 5.19 -20.25
CA LYS A 19 11.96 6.09 -21.20
C LYS A 19 11.68 5.44 -22.55
N MET A 20 12.55 4.54 -23.00
CA MET A 20 12.38 3.78 -24.23
C MET A 20 11.35 2.65 -24.10
N GLY A 21 10.78 2.42 -22.92
CA GLY A 21 9.85 1.32 -22.66
C GLY A 21 10.52 -0.06 -22.68
N SER A 22 11.84 -0.11 -22.50
CA SER A 22 12.58 -1.37 -22.37
C SER A 22 12.38 -1.98 -20.98
N ASP A 23 12.37 -3.31 -20.90
CA ASP A 23 12.32 -4.00 -19.62
C ASP A 23 13.58 -3.72 -18.79
N LEU A 24 13.41 -3.36 -17.52
CA LEU A 24 14.51 -3.17 -16.58
C LEU A 24 14.87 -4.51 -15.92
N THR A 25 16.16 -4.81 -15.88
CA THR A 25 16.66 -6.02 -15.24
C THR A 25 16.87 -5.82 -13.73
N THR A 26 17.07 -6.91 -12.99
CA THR A 26 17.45 -6.85 -11.58
C THR A 26 18.73 -6.04 -11.35
N SER A 27 19.71 -6.13 -12.26
CA SER A 27 20.96 -5.35 -12.17
C SER A 27 20.70 -3.85 -12.34
N ASP A 28 19.84 -3.47 -13.29
CA ASP A 28 19.42 -2.08 -13.48
C ASP A 28 18.73 -1.52 -12.22
N ALA A 29 17.90 -2.32 -11.55
CA ALA A 29 17.26 -1.92 -10.29
C ALA A 29 18.28 -1.68 -9.16
N PHE A 30 19.32 -2.52 -9.05
CA PHE A 30 20.37 -2.33 -8.05
C PHE A 30 21.20 -1.06 -8.28
N SER A 31 21.37 -0.63 -9.54
CA SER A 31 22.01 0.65 -9.87
C SER A 31 21.28 1.88 -9.31
N LEU A 32 19.98 1.77 -9.00
CA LEU A 32 19.18 2.87 -8.45
C LEU A 32 19.26 2.97 -6.92
N VAL A 33 19.79 1.96 -6.23
CA VAL A 33 19.85 1.92 -4.76
C VAL A 33 20.76 2.99 -4.15
N PRO A 34 21.98 3.25 -4.68
CA PRO A 34 22.87 4.27 -4.10
C PRO A 34 22.57 5.70 -4.58
N ALA A 35 21.41 5.95 -5.20
CA ALA A 35 21.01 7.24 -5.75
C ALA A 35 21.03 8.36 -4.70
N ASP A 36 21.58 9.52 -5.07
CA ASP A 36 21.51 10.72 -4.24
C ASP A 36 20.19 11.49 -4.43
N LEU A 37 20.09 12.70 -3.86
CA LEU A 37 18.88 13.52 -3.97
C LEU A 37 18.63 14.01 -5.40
N GLY A 38 19.69 14.29 -6.16
CA GLY A 38 19.62 14.73 -7.56
C GLY A 38 19.16 13.57 -8.45
N ASP A 39 19.79 12.40 -8.29
CA ASP A 39 19.39 11.17 -8.97
C ASP A 39 17.91 10.83 -8.68
N THR A 40 17.49 10.96 -7.42
CA THR A 40 16.09 10.71 -7.00
C THR A 40 15.10 11.64 -7.71
N GLN A 41 15.46 12.91 -7.92
CA GLN A 41 14.62 13.87 -8.63
C GLN A 41 14.47 13.50 -10.10
N ASP A 42 15.55 13.05 -10.74
CA ASP A 42 15.52 12.57 -12.13
C ASP A 42 14.69 11.28 -12.25
N MET A 43 14.86 10.35 -11.32
CA MET A 43 14.04 9.14 -11.21
C MET A 43 12.55 9.46 -11.09
N CYS A 44 12.18 10.40 -10.22
CA CYS A 44 10.78 10.83 -10.04
C CYS A 44 10.22 11.47 -11.32
N THR A 45 11.04 12.23 -12.04
CA THR A 45 10.67 12.85 -13.32
C THR A 45 10.39 11.80 -14.38
N VAL A 46 11.26 10.80 -14.53
CA VAL A 46 11.05 9.70 -15.49
C VAL A 46 9.85 8.84 -15.10
N ALA A 47 9.72 8.45 -13.83
CA ALA A 47 8.60 7.67 -13.34
C ALA A 47 7.26 8.41 -13.51
N GLY A 48 7.23 9.72 -13.25
CA GLY A 48 6.07 10.57 -13.49
C GLY A 48 5.67 10.62 -14.96
N TRP A 49 6.64 10.82 -15.86
CA TRP A 49 6.41 10.77 -17.30
C TRP A 49 5.84 9.41 -17.75
N MET A 50 6.41 8.29 -17.29
CA MET A 50 5.93 6.94 -17.62
C MET A 50 4.50 6.70 -17.11
N ARG A 51 4.21 7.12 -15.87
CA ARG A 51 2.86 7.08 -15.29
C ARG A 51 1.89 7.84 -16.19
N ASP A 52 2.24 9.04 -16.64
CA ASP A 52 1.35 9.89 -17.42
C ASP A 52 1.01 9.29 -18.79
N GLN A 53 1.94 8.57 -19.42
CA GLN A 53 1.67 7.87 -20.69
C GLN A 53 0.62 6.75 -20.56
N VAL A 54 0.57 6.07 -19.41
CA VAL A 54 -0.28 4.86 -19.23
C VAL A 54 -1.54 5.14 -18.41
N LYS A 55 -1.45 5.97 -17.38
CA LYS A 55 -2.52 6.25 -16.42
C LYS A 55 -3.09 7.67 -16.55
N GLY A 56 -2.39 8.57 -17.24
CA GLY A 56 -2.74 9.98 -17.29
C GLY A 56 -2.65 10.66 -15.92
N ASN A 57 -3.41 11.74 -15.76
CA ASN A 57 -3.39 12.59 -14.56
C ASN A 57 -4.50 12.27 -13.54
N ILE A 58 -5.25 11.18 -13.74
CA ILE A 58 -6.36 10.80 -12.84
C ILE A 58 -5.81 9.96 -11.68
N VAL A 59 -5.85 10.53 -10.47
CA VAL A 59 -5.55 9.80 -9.24
C VAL A 59 -6.82 9.12 -8.73
N THR A 60 -6.90 7.80 -8.88
CA THR A 60 -7.98 7.00 -8.30
C THR A 60 -7.64 6.60 -6.87
N PHE A 61 -8.63 6.65 -5.97
CA PHE A 61 -8.50 6.10 -4.63
C PHE A 61 -9.65 5.13 -4.35
N SER A 62 -9.46 4.22 -3.39
CA SER A 62 -10.51 3.32 -2.95
C SER A 62 -10.69 3.50 -1.44
N PRO A 63 -11.84 4.05 -0.99
CA PRO A 63 -12.10 4.28 0.43
C PRO A 63 -12.20 2.95 1.18
N LYS A 64 -11.36 2.78 2.19
CA LYS A 64 -11.26 1.55 2.99
C LYS A 64 -11.23 1.91 4.46
N VAL A 65 -11.84 1.04 5.26
CA VAL A 65 -11.69 1.04 6.71
C VAL A 65 -10.98 -0.24 7.12
N PHE A 66 -10.09 -0.13 8.10
CA PHE A 66 -9.38 -1.26 8.70
C PHE A 66 -10.07 -1.63 10.02
N ILE A 67 -10.46 -2.91 10.17
CA ILE A 67 -11.12 -3.43 11.38
C ILE A 67 -10.16 -4.45 12.04
N PRO A 68 -9.42 -4.03 13.07
CA PRO A 68 -8.43 -4.88 13.73
C PRO A 68 -9.07 -5.86 14.71
N LEU A 69 -9.70 -6.92 14.18
CA LEU A 69 -10.47 -7.89 14.98
C LEU A 69 -9.72 -8.42 16.21
N THR A 70 -8.41 -8.58 16.12
CA THR A 70 -7.54 -8.96 17.23
C THR A 70 -6.17 -8.32 17.12
N HIS A 71 -5.56 -8.06 18.28
CA HIS A 71 -4.16 -7.62 18.40
C HIS A 71 -3.19 -8.78 18.69
N LEU A 72 -3.67 -10.03 18.64
CA LEU A 72 -2.84 -11.22 18.79
C LEU A 72 -2.11 -11.55 17.49
N CYS A 73 -0.81 -11.77 17.61
CA CYS A 73 0.02 -12.28 16.53
C CYS A 73 1.03 -13.28 17.12
N ARG A 74 1.23 -14.40 16.43
CA ARG A 74 2.20 -15.44 16.79
C ARG A 74 3.64 -14.93 16.72
N ASP A 75 3.89 -14.02 15.79
CA ASP A 75 5.24 -13.54 15.49
C ASP A 75 5.57 -12.27 16.29
N PHE A 76 6.86 -12.05 16.57
CA PHE A 76 7.37 -10.91 17.35
C PHE A 76 8.20 -9.97 16.47
N CYS A 77 7.57 -9.40 15.45
CA CYS A 77 8.24 -8.47 14.53
C CYS A 77 8.61 -7.17 15.25
N GLY A 78 9.90 -6.80 15.26
CA GLY A 78 10.40 -5.58 15.93
C GLY A 78 9.86 -4.26 15.38
N TYR A 79 9.31 -4.25 14.16
CA TYR A 79 8.69 -3.09 13.53
C TYR A 79 7.16 -3.01 13.73
N CYS A 80 6.54 -4.04 14.33
CA CYS A 80 5.08 -4.15 14.38
C CYS A 80 4.52 -3.42 15.61
N THR A 81 3.81 -2.32 15.37
CA THR A 81 3.05 -1.57 16.40
C THR A 81 1.67 -2.16 16.67
N PHE A 82 1.22 -3.12 15.86
CA PHE A 82 -0.12 -3.68 15.93
C PHE A 82 -0.28 -4.75 17.00
N ARG A 83 0.77 -5.53 17.25
CA ARG A 83 0.78 -6.66 18.18
C ARG A 83 0.79 -6.15 19.62
N LYS A 84 -0.07 -6.73 20.48
CA LYS A 84 -0.02 -6.51 21.92
C LYS A 84 0.44 -7.77 22.64
N ASN A 85 1.19 -7.61 23.74
CA ASN A 85 1.55 -8.72 24.61
C ASN A 85 0.30 -9.13 25.43
N PRO A 86 -0.16 -10.40 25.36
CA PRO A 86 -1.34 -10.85 26.08
C PRO A 86 -1.30 -10.57 27.59
N GLN A 87 -0.11 -10.59 28.19
CA GLN A 87 0.08 -10.35 29.63
C GLN A 87 -0.11 -8.89 30.03
N GLN A 88 -0.04 -7.96 29.08
CA GLN A 88 -0.08 -6.51 29.32
C GLN A 88 -1.35 -5.86 28.78
N ALA A 89 -2.06 -6.54 27.86
CA ALA A 89 -3.14 -5.95 27.08
C ALA A 89 -4.53 -6.02 27.74
N GLY A 90 -4.71 -6.85 28.79
CA GLY A 90 -6.02 -7.06 29.41
C GLY A 90 -7.08 -7.48 28.39
N ASP A 91 -8.25 -6.83 28.44
CA ASP A 91 -9.40 -7.13 27.59
C ASP A 91 -9.27 -6.58 26.14
N ASP A 92 -8.24 -5.78 25.84
CA ASP A 92 -8.05 -5.09 24.55
C ASP A 92 -7.26 -5.94 23.52
N LEU A 93 -7.52 -7.25 23.54
CA LEU A 93 -6.94 -8.24 22.63
C LEU A 93 -7.86 -8.60 21.47
N PHE A 94 -9.17 -8.43 21.66
CA PHE A 94 -10.20 -8.72 20.68
C PHE A 94 -11.22 -7.59 20.66
N MET A 95 -11.69 -7.25 19.46
CA MET A 95 -12.82 -6.33 19.34
C MET A 95 -14.12 -7.06 19.66
N THR A 96 -15.04 -6.40 20.37
CA THR A 96 -16.41 -6.88 20.51
C THR A 96 -17.18 -6.71 19.20
N ALA A 97 -18.30 -7.43 19.05
CA ALA A 97 -19.17 -7.28 17.89
C ALA A 97 -19.65 -5.83 17.73
N GLU A 98 -19.98 -5.16 18.84
CA GLU A 98 -20.43 -3.76 18.86
C GLU A 98 -19.34 -2.82 18.36
N GLN A 99 -18.08 -3.01 18.80
CA GLN A 99 -16.95 -2.24 18.32
C GLN A 99 -16.71 -2.45 16.82
N ILE A 100 -16.85 -3.69 16.33
CA ILE A 100 -16.73 -4.02 14.90
C ILE A 100 -17.82 -3.28 14.10
N LEU A 101 -19.07 -3.35 14.55
CA LEU A 101 -20.20 -2.68 13.91
C LEU A 101 -20.03 -1.16 13.94
N GLN A 102 -19.53 -0.59 15.03
CA GLN A 102 -19.26 0.85 15.13
C GLN A 102 -18.27 1.32 14.06
N VAL A 103 -17.15 0.60 13.87
CA VAL A 103 -16.16 0.92 12.84
C VAL A 103 -16.73 0.70 11.44
N ALA A 104 -17.49 -0.38 11.23
CA ALA A 104 -18.14 -0.65 9.94
C ALA A 104 -19.15 0.45 9.57
N ASN A 105 -19.99 0.88 10.52
CA ASN A 105 -20.95 1.96 10.36
C ASN A 105 -20.27 3.29 10.03
N ALA A 106 -19.20 3.63 10.75
CA ALA A 106 -18.41 4.82 10.45
C ALA A 106 -17.78 4.76 9.05
N GLY A 107 -17.24 3.60 8.66
CA GLY A 107 -16.71 3.38 7.31
C GLY A 107 -17.79 3.50 6.22
N ALA A 108 -18.97 2.92 6.44
CA ALA A 108 -20.10 3.00 5.53
C ALA A 108 -20.58 4.45 5.34
N ALA A 109 -20.67 5.22 6.43
CA ALA A 109 -21.02 6.64 6.39
C ALA A 109 -20.00 7.49 5.58
N MET A 110 -18.73 7.09 5.57
CA MET A 110 -17.67 7.70 4.75
C MET A 110 -17.57 7.12 3.32
N GLY A 111 -18.51 6.27 2.90
CA GLY A 111 -18.53 5.70 1.55
C GLY A 111 -17.50 4.58 1.31
N CYS A 112 -16.97 3.96 2.37
CA CYS A 112 -16.07 2.82 2.24
C CYS A 112 -16.80 1.63 1.57
N THR A 113 -16.28 1.20 0.41
CA THR A 113 -16.85 0.13 -0.40
C THR A 113 -15.73 -0.71 -1.02
N ARG A 114 -15.98 -2.01 -1.21
CA ARG A 114 -14.97 -2.96 -1.73
C ARG A 114 -14.80 -2.89 -3.25
N ARG A 115 -15.66 -2.17 -3.97
CA ARG A 115 -15.65 -2.12 -5.45
C ARG A 115 -15.92 -0.73 -5.98
N TYR A 116 -15.09 -0.30 -6.93
CA TYR A 116 -15.37 0.85 -7.77
C TYR A 116 -16.55 0.50 -8.70
N SER A 117 -17.70 1.14 -8.50
CA SER A 117 -18.81 1.13 -9.45
C SER A 117 -18.97 2.55 -10.01
N PRO A 118 -19.08 2.73 -11.34
CA PRO A 118 -19.33 4.05 -11.94
C PRO A 118 -20.60 4.74 -11.40
N SER A 119 -21.56 3.98 -10.88
CA SER A 119 -22.81 4.47 -10.27
C SER A 119 -22.73 4.71 -8.75
N GLY A 120 -21.57 4.47 -8.12
CA GLY A 120 -21.29 4.86 -6.73
C GLY A 120 -22.03 4.09 -5.62
N LYS A 121 -22.89 3.11 -5.91
CA LYS A 121 -23.67 2.37 -4.90
C LYS A 121 -23.54 0.86 -5.03
N ASP A 122 -22.45 0.29 -4.52
CA ASP A 122 -22.35 -1.15 -4.29
C ASP A 122 -22.84 -1.50 -2.88
N ARG A 123 -24.08 -2.01 -2.78
CA ARG A 123 -24.70 -2.44 -1.52
C ARG A 123 -24.17 -3.80 -1.02
N ASN A 124 -23.30 -4.49 -1.77
CA ASN A 124 -22.81 -5.83 -1.41
C ASN A 124 -21.43 -5.85 -0.74
N SER A 125 -20.83 -4.68 -0.45
CA SER A 125 -19.57 -4.68 0.28
C SER A 125 -19.76 -5.17 1.73
N VAL A 126 -18.77 -5.90 2.26
CA VAL A 126 -18.80 -6.42 3.65
C VAL A 126 -19.08 -5.31 4.66
N ILE A 127 -18.55 -4.10 4.43
CA ILE A 127 -18.80 -2.93 5.28
C ILE A 127 -20.26 -2.48 5.22
N GLN A 128 -20.86 -2.43 4.03
CA GLN A 128 -22.28 -2.10 3.87
C GLN A 128 -23.20 -3.18 4.46
N ARG A 129 -22.81 -4.46 4.36
CA ARG A 129 -23.54 -5.58 4.95
C ARG A 129 -23.47 -5.55 6.48
N LEU A 130 -22.28 -5.39 7.06
CA LEU A 130 -22.10 -5.23 8.50
C LEU A 130 -22.87 -4.01 9.03
N ALA A 131 -22.90 -2.91 8.27
CA ALA A 131 -23.61 -1.71 8.67
C ALA A 131 -25.15 -1.81 8.58
N SER A 132 -25.68 -2.79 7.84
CA SER A 132 -27.12 -2.92 7.57
C SER A 132 -27.85 -3.91 8.50
N GLY A 133 -27.14 -4.62 9.39
CA GLY A 133 -27.69 -5.66 10.27
C GLY A 133 -27.28 -7.06 9.86
#